data_AF-S4RGX1-F1
#
_entry.id   AF-S4RGX1-F1
#
_cell.length_a   1.000
_cell.length_b   1.000
_cell.length_c   1.000
_cell.angle_alpha   90.00
_cell.angle_beta   90.00
_cell.angle_gamma   90.00
#
_symmetry.space_group_name_H-M   'P 1'
#
loop_
_entity.id
_entity.type
_entity.pdbx_description
1 polymer ?
#
loop_
_entity_poly.entity_id
_entity_poly.type
_entity_poly.pdbx_seq_one_letter_code
_entity_poly.pdbx_strand_id
1 'polypeptide(L)'
;ISQVTYAVGALSKSVYDRMFRWLVSRINKTLDTKLPRQFFIGVLDIAGFEIFDFNSFEQLCINFTNEKLQQFFNHHMFVLEQEEYKKEGIEWTFIDFGMDLQACIDLIEKPMGIMSILEEECMFPKASDMTFKAKLYDNHLGKSPNLQKPRPDKKRKYEAHFELVHYAGMVPYNIIGWLDKNKDPLNETVVGIFQKASNKLLGAIFENYCSSSSAAEQAKSAGDKKRKKGASFQTVSSLHRENLNKLMTNLRSTSPHFVRCIIPNESKTPGAQ
;
A
#
# COMPACT_ATOMS: atom_id res chain seq x y z
N ILE A 1 0.55 7.82 -30.32
CA ILE A 1 -0.69 7.04 -30.06
C ILE A 1 -0.65 6.41 -28.67
N SER A 2 0.31 5.53 -28.36
CA SER A 2 0.44 4.86 -27.05
C SER A 2 0.42 5.80 -25.84
N GLN A 3 1.19 6.90 -25.87
CA GLN A 3 1.22 7.88 -24.77
C GLN A 3 -0.13 8.56 -24.54
N VAL A 4 -0.89 8.83 -25.60
CA VAL A 4 -2.22 9.44 -25.50
C VAL A 4 -3.21 8.43 -24.90
N THR A 5 -3.19 7.18 -25.37
CA THR A 5 -4.02 6.11 -24.82
C THR A 5 -3.76 5.90 -23.32
N TYR A 6 -2.48 5.90 -22.92
CA TYR A 6 -2.10 5.84 -21.51
C TYR A 6 -2.62 7.04 -20.71
N ALA A 7 -2.44 8.27 -21.22
CA ALA A 7 -2.91 9.47 -20.56
C ALA A 7 -4.45 9.49 -20.38
N VAL A 8 -5.21 9.04 -21.38
CA VAL A 8 -6.67 8.88 -21.27
C VAL A 8 -7.05 7.85 -20.20
N GLY A 9 -6.34 6.73 -20.14
CA GLY A 9 -6.51 5.72 -19.10
C GLY A 9 -6.21 6.27 -17.70
N ALA A 10 -5.10 6.99 -17.54
CA ALA A 10 -4.71 7.62 -16.28
C ALA A 10 -5.75 8.65 -15.80
N LEU A 11 -6.28 9.48 -16.71
CA LEU A 11 -7.36 10.41 -16.41
C LEU A 11 -8.62 9.68 -15.95
N SER A 12 -9.01 8.60 -16.63
CA SER A 12 -10.19 7.80 -16.27
C SER A 12 -10.04 7.19 -14.88
N LYS A 13 -8.87 6.60 -14.59
CA LYS A 13 -8.52 6.09 -13.26
C LYS A 13 -8.61 7.18 -12.19
N SER A 14 -8.04 8.36 -12.46
CA SER A 14 -8.02 9.46 -11.50
C SER A 14 -9.41 10.03 -11.21
N VAL A 15 -10.23 10.22 -12.26
CA VAL A 15 -11.63 10.65 -12.10
C VAL A 15 -12.38 9.64 -11.24
N TYR A 16 -12.24 8.35 -11.50
CA TYR A 16 -12.90 7.30 -10.74
C TYR A 16 -12.45 7.26 -9.27
N ASP A 17 -11.14 7.22 -8.98
CA ASP A 17 -10.61 7.19 -7.61
C ASP A 17 -11.07 8.42 -6.81
N ARG A 18 -10.96 9.62 -7.39
CA ARG A 18 -11.35 10.87 -6.73
C ARG A 18 -12.87 10.95 -6.50
N MET A 19 -13.67 10.53 -7.48
CA MET A 19 -15.11 10.45 -7.35
C MET A 19 -15.52 9.45 -6.27
N PHE A 20 -14.88 8.27 -6.22
CA PHE A 20 -15.15 7.25 -5.22
C PHE A 20 -14.82 7.73 -3.81
N ARG A 21 -13.64 8.36 -3.61
CA ARG A 21 -13.27 9.00 -2.33
C ARG A 21 -14.25 10.09 -1.92
N TRP A 22 -14.69 10.91 -2.87
CA TRP A 22 -15.70 11.93 -2.61
C TRP A 22 -17.02 11.29 -2.17
N LEU A 23 -17.46 10.23 -2.85
CA LEU A 23 -18.69 9.51 -2.50
C LEU A 23 -18.61 8.95 -1.08
N VAL A 24 -17.52 8.26 -0.72
CA VAL A 24 -17.29 7.76 0.65
C VAL A 24 -17.33 8.91 1.66
N SER A 25 -16.70 10.05 1.36
CA SER A 25 -16.75 11.23 2.23
C SER A 25 -18.18 11.78 2.41
N ARG A 26 -18.99 11.79 1.34
CA ARG A 26 -20.40 12.22 1.40
C ARG A 26 -21.25 11.25 2.22
N ILE A 27 -21.05 9.94 2.05
CA ILE A 27 -21.73 8.91 2.84
C ILE A 27 -21.37 9.08 4.31
N ASN A 28 -20.08 9.19 4.64
CA ASN A 28 -19.61 9.37 6.01
C ASN A 28 -20.19 10.63 6.67
N LYS A 29 -20.24 11.75 5.96
CA LYS A 29 -20.86 12.99 6.46
C LYS A 29 -22.37 12.85 6.72
N THR A 30 -23.05 12.02 5.95
CA THR A 30 -24.50 11.79 6.09
C THR A 30 -24.81 10.82 7.24
N LEU A 31 -23.91 9.87 7.49
CA LEU A 31 -23.99 8.92 8.61
C LEU A 31 -23.43 9.47 9.92
N ASP A 32 -22.77 10.64 9.88
CA ASP A 32 -22.24 11.29 11.07
C ASP A 32 -23.37 11.90 11.91
N THR A 33 -23.31 11.68 13.23
CA THR A 33 -24.35 12.12 14.17
C THR A 33 -23.72 12.93 15.28
N LYS A 34 -24.35 14.03 15.70
CA LYS A 34 -23.83 14.92 16.75
C LYS A 34 -23.80 14.33 18.17
N LEU A 35 -24.36 13.13 18.37
CA LEU A 35 -24.37 12.47 19.66
C LEU A 35 -22.97 11.98 20.03
N PRO A 36 -22.53 12.16 21.29
CA PRO A 36 -21.25 11.63 21.74
C PRO A 36 -21.26 10.11 21.68
N ARG A 37 -20.16 9.52 21.19
CA ARG A 37 -19.96 8.07 21.09
C ARG A 37 -18.81 7.67 22.01
N GLN A 38 -19.04 6.68 22.87
CA GLN A 38 -18.01 6.16 23.79
C GLN A 38 -17.29 4.93 23.22
N PHE A 39 -18.00 4.11 22.45
CA PHE A 39 -17.49 2.86 21.90
C PHE A 39 -17.81 2.75 20.40
N PHE A 40 -17.02 1.96 19.68
CA PHE A 40 -17.26 1.62 18.29
C PHE A 40 -16.84 0.17 18.02
N ILE A 41 -17.42 -0.43 16.99
CA ILE A 41 -16.94 -1.69 16.40
C ILE A 41 -16.42 -1.34 15.01
N GLY A 42 -15.15 -1.63 14.78
CA GLY A 42 -14.52 -1.51 13.45
C GLY A 42 -14.58 -2.85 12.73
N VAL A 43 -15.11 -2.87 11.52
CA VAL A 43 -15.06 -4.05 10.63
C VAL A 43 -14.02 -3.76 9.56
N LEU A 44 -12.94 -4.55 9.55
CA LEU A 44 -11.91 -4.48 8.51
C LEU A 44 -12.19 -5.56 7.46
N ASP A 45 -12.55 -5.12 6.26
CA ASP A 45 -12.71 -5.97 5.09
C ASP A 45 -11.60 -5.63 4.09
N ILE A 46 -10.71 -6.58 3.84
CA ILE A 46 -9.60 -6.44 2.90
C ILE A 46 -9.39 -7.75 2.16
N ALA A 47 -8.94 -7.66 0.92
CA ALA A 47 -8.50 -8.82 0.15
C ALA A 47 -7.41 -9.60 0.91
N GLY A 48 -7.54 -10.93 0.90
CA GLY A 48 -6.53 -11.83 1.44
C GLY A 48 -5.24 -11.83 0.64
N PHE A 49 -4.28 -12.65 1.05
CA PHE A 49 -3.03 -12.83 0.33
C PHE A 49 -3.29 -13.58 -0.99
N GLU A 50 -2.90 -12.98 -2.11
CA GLU A 50 -3.04 -13.56 -3.45
C GLU A 50 -1.68 -13.63 -4.14
N ILE A 51 -1.43 -14.74 -4.84
CA ILE A 51 -0.23 -14.95 -5.66
C ILE A 51 -0.70 -15.15 -7.09
N PHE A 52 -0.44 -14.17 -7.95
CA PHE A 52 -0.79 -14.23 -9.35
C PHE A 52 0.42 -14.57 -10.22
N ASP A 53 0.15 -14.92 -11.49
CA ASP A 53 1.21 -15.05 -12.50
C ASP A 53 1.94 -13.73 -12.76
N PHE A 54 1.25 -12.60 -12.54
CA PHE A 54 1.77 -11.24 -12.72
C PHE A 54 1.51 -10.40 -11.48
N ASN A 55 2.52 -10.26 -10.62
CA ASN A 55 2.45 -9.40 -9.43
C ASN A 55 3.19 -8.10 -9.70
N SER A 56 2.48 -6.98 -9.66
CA SER A 56 3.05 -5.64 -9.84
C SER A 56 2.95 -4.81 -8.55
N PHE A 57 3.14 -3.50 -8.64
CA PHE A 57 3.19 -2.59 -7.49
C PHE A 57 1.90 -2.63 -6.64
N GLU A 58 0.75 -2.78 -7.28
CA GLU A 58 -0.55 -2.90 -6.61
C GLU A 58 -0.59 -4.13 -5.71
N GLN A 59 -0.10 -5.26 -6.23
CA GLN A 59 -0.03 -6.51 -5.46
C GLN A 59 0.96 -6.41 -4.30
N LEU A 60 2.07 -5.70 -4.46
CA LEU A 60 3.00 -5.45 -3.36
C LEU A 60 2.30 -4.69 -2.22
N CYS A 61 1.51 -3.66 -2.52
CA CYS A 61 0.76 -2.91 -1.51
C CYS A 61 -0.25 -3.80 -0.75
N ILE A 62 -0.96 -4.67 -1.47
CA ILE A 62 -1.94 -5.61 -0.89
C ILE A 62 -1.21 -6.63 -0.01
N ASN A 63 -0.15 -7.26 -0.52
CA ASN A 63 0.62 -8.27 0.21
C ASN A 63 1.31 -7.67 1.43
N PHE A 64 1.83 -6.45 1.33
CA PHE A 64 2.40 -5.71 2.46
C PHE A 64 1.36 -5.44 3.55
N THR A 65 0.15 -5.05 3.18
CA THR A 65 -0.93 -4.88 4.16
C THR A 65 -1.26 -6.20 4.85
N ASN A 66 -1.38 -7.28 4.08
CA ASN A 66 -1.59 -8.63 4.63
C ASN A 66 -0.45 -9.08 5.55
N GLU A 67 0.81 -8.78 5.22
CA GLU A 67 1.97 -9.07 6.08
C GLU A 67 1.84 -8.38 7.45
N LYS A 68 1.47 -7.09 7.49
CA LYS A 68 1.27 -6.35 8.74
C LYS A 68 0.07 -6.85 9.54
N LEU A 69 -1.03 -7.21 8.86
CA LEU A 69 -2.21 -7.78 9.51
C LEU A 69 -1.91 -9.16 10.09
N GLN A 70 -1.15 -9.99 9.37
CA GLN A 70 -0.72 -11.29 9.87
C GLN A 70 0.22 -11.13 11.08
N GLN A 71 1.16 -10.18 11.05
CA GLN A 71 2.02 -9.88 12.21
C GLN A 71 1.20 -9.41 13.41
N PHE A 72 0.15 -8.60 13.18
CA PHE A 72 -0.78 -8.18 14.24
C PHE A 72 -1.59 -9.34 14.79
N PHE A 73 -2.09 -10.23 13.93
CA PHE A 73 -2.77 -11.46 14.34
C PHE A 73 -1.85 -12.35 15.18
N ASN A 74 -0.63 -12.63 14.71
CA ASN A 74 0.34 -13.45 15.44
C ASN A 74 0.65 -12.84 16.81
N HIS A 75 0.88 -11.53 16.87
CA HIS A 75 1.14 -10.86 18.15
C HIS A 75 -0.05 -10.97 19.11
N HIS A 76 -1.28 -10.76 18.63
CA HIS A 76 -2.46 -10.81 19.50
C HIS A 76 -2.82 -12.23 19.94
N MET A 77 -2.86 -13.17 19.01
CA MET A 77 -3.28 -14.54 19.30
C MET A 77 -2.29 -15.29 20.18
N PHE A 78 -0.99 -14.96 20.09
CA PHE A 78 0.05 -15.71 20.80
C PHE A 78 0.69 -14.94 21.95
N VAL A 79 1.03 -13.66 21.79
CA VAL A 79 1.80 -12.95 22.84
C VAL A 79 0.87 -12.47 23.95
N LEU A 80 -0.23 -11.80 23.59
CA LEU A 80 -1.17 -11.28 24.58
C LEU A 80 -1.92 -12.38 25.33
N GLU A 81 -2.25 -13.48 24.65
CA GLU A 81 -2.87 -14.64 25.30
C GLU A 81 -1.93 -15.27 26.35
N GLN A 82 -0.64 -15.39 26.03
CA GLN A 82 0.37 -15.92 26.97
C GLN A 82 0.62 -14.96 28.14
N GLU A 83 0.57 -13.65 27.92
CA GLU A 83 0.63 -12.65 29.00
C GLU A 83 -0.56 -12.76 29.95
N GLU A 84 -1.77 -13.03 29.43
CA GLU A 84 -2.96 -13.24 30.25
C GLU A 84 -2.87 -14.55 31.05
N TYR A 85 -2.40 -15.65 30.44
CA TYR A 85 -2.15 -16.91 31.16
C TYR A 85 -1.17 -16.71 32.32
N LYS A 86 -0.11 -15.94 32.11
CA LYS A 86 0.85 -15.60 33.16
C LYS A 86 0.21 -14.78 34.28
N LYS A 87 -0.68 -13.84 33.93
CA LYS A 87 -1.39 -12.98 34.89
C LYS A 87 -2.40 -13.76 35.73
N GLU A 88 -3.08 -14.74 35.13
CA GLU A 88 -4.02 -15.65 35.81
C GLU A 88 -3.31 -16.80 36.56
N GLY A 89 -1.97 -16.89 36.49
CA GLY A 89 -1.19 -17.92 37.17
C GLY A 89 -1.35 -19.33 36.58
N ILE A 90 -1.76 -19.43 35.32
CA ILE A 90 -1.90 -20.70 34.60
C ILE A 90 -0.51 -21.21 34.23
N GLU A 91 -0.23 -22.47 34.57
CA GLU A 91 1.03 -23.12 34.20
C GLU A 91 1.09 -23.31 32.69
N TRP A 92 1.85 -22.44 32.02
CA TRP A 92 2.01 -22.43 30.57
C TRP A 92 3.48 -22.28 30.21
N THR A 93 3.96 -23.09 29.27
CA THR A 93 5.33 -22.96 28.74
C THR A 93 5.35 -21.89 27.68
N PHE A 94 6.15 -20.84 27.87
CA PHE A 94 6.26 -19.77 26.88
C PHE A 94 6.79 -20.32 25.55
N ILE A 95 5.98 -20.19 24.50
CA ILE A 95 6.37 -20.52 23.14
C ILE A 95 6.63 -19.19 22.42
N ASP A 96 7.89 -18.99 22.02
CA ASP A 96 8.25 -17.86 21.17
C ASP A 96 7.81 -18.16 19.74
N PHE A 97 6.69 -17.54 19.33
CA PHE A 97 6.19 -17.64 17.96
C PHE A 97 6.96 -16.74 16.99
N GLY A 98 8.00 -16.05 17.46
CA GLY A 98 8.98 -15.37 16.63
C GLY A 98 8.43 -14.13 15.93
N MET A 99 9.23 -13.07 15.92
CA MET A 99 9.06 -11.93 15.03
C MET A 99 9.29 -12.29 13.54
N ASP A 100 8.74 -13.40 13.06
CA ASP A 100 9.11 -13.99 11.77
C ASP A 100 8.78 -13.05 10.59
N LEU A 101 7.72 -12.24 10.74
CA LEU A 101 7.27 -11.37 9.65
C LEU A 101 7.88 -9.96 9.73
N GLN A 102 8.49 -9.59 10.86
CA GLN A 102 9.02 -8.24 11.05
C GLN A 102 10.17 -7.95 10.08
N ALA A 103 10.99 -8.96 9.73
CA ALA A 103 12.07 -8.80 8.74
C ALA A 103 11.53 -8.43 7.35
N CYS A 104 10.43 -9.06 6.91
CA CYS A 104 9.76 -8.75 5.65
C CYS A 104 9.12 -7.35 5.69
N ILE A 105 8.41 -7.03 6.77
CA ILE A 105 7.79 -5.72 6.99
C ILE A 105 8.84 -4.61 6.95
N ASP A 106 9.94 -4.79 7.68
CA ASP A 106 11.04 -3.83 7.76
C ASP A 106 11.72 -3.63 6.41
N LEU A 107 11.95 -4.71 5.65
CA LEU A 107 12.47 -4.63 4.28
C LEU A 107 11.58 -3.75 3.38
N ILE A 108 10.25 -3.76 3.57
CA ILE A 108 9.32 -2.98 2.76
C ILE A 108 9.24 -1.52 3.22
N GLU A 109 9.11 -1.27 4.54
CA GLU A 109 8.67 0.04 5.05
C GLU A 109 9.72 0.89 5.77
N LYS A 110 10.83 0.29 6.25
CA LYS A 110 11.87 1.04 6.96
C LYS A 110 12.60 1.97 6.00
N PRO A 111 13.31 2.99 6.53
CA PRO A 111 14.25 3.77 5.73
C PRO A 111 15.20 2.84 4.96
N MET A 112 15.52 3.21 3.72
CA MET A 112 16.25 2.37 2.75
C MET A 112 15.53 1.09 2.30
N GLY A 113 14.31 0.81 2.78
CA GLY A 113 13.50 -0.31 2.31
C GLY A 113 12.89 -0.07 0.93
N ILE A 114 12.14 -1.05 0.43
CA ILE A 114 11.58 -1.08 -0.93
C ILE A 114 10.78 0.19 -1.25
N MET A 115 9.89 0.60 -0.35
CA MET A 115 9.05 1.79 -0.57
C MET A 115 9.89 3.07 -0.59
N SER A 116 10.90 3.19 0.27
CA SER A 116 11.78 4.36 0.29
C SER A 116 12.66 4.45 -0.96
N ILE A 117 13.26 3.35 -1.41
CA ILE A 117 14.05 3.34 -2.64
C ILE A 117 13.18 3.72 -3.84
N LEU A 118 11.93 3.22 -3.89
CA LEU A 118 10.99 3.55 -4.96
C LEU A 118 10.63 5.05 -4.93
N GLU A 119 10.36 5.60 -3.75
CA GLU A 119 10.06 7.03 -3.57
C GLU A 119 11.23 7.92 -4.01
N GLU A 120 12.45 7.57 -3.65
CA GLU A 120 13.65 8.29 -4.06
C GLU A 120 13.83 8.25 -5.58
N GLU A 121 13.73 7.07 -6.21
CA GLU A 121 13.83 6.94 -7.66
C GLU A 121 12.73 7.70 -8.40
N CYS A 122 11.53 7.86 -7.82
CA CYS A 122 10.49 8.69 -8.40
C CYS A 122 10.88 10.19 -8.47
N MET A 123 11.83 10.65 -7.67
CA MET A 123 12.29 12.05 -7.66
C MET A 123 13.34 12.35 -8.73
N PHE A 124 14.04 11.33 -9.25
CA PHE A 124 15.11 11.51 -10.23
C PHE A 124 14.57 11.47 -11.67
N PRO A 125 14.73 12.55 -12.48
CA PRO A 125 14.15 12.61 -13.83
C PRO A 125 14.64 11.55 -14.82
N LYS A 126 15.84 10.99 -14.58
CA LYS A 126 16.48 9.98 -15.43
C LYS A 126 16.42 8.56 -14.82
N ALA A 127 15.75 8.39 -13.68
CA ALA A 127 15.54 7.07 -13.11
C ALA A 127 14.59 6.23 -13.98
N SER A 128 14.78 4.93 -13.94
CA SER A 128 13.97 3.92 -14.61
C SER A 128 13.69 2.77 -13.65
N ASP A 129 12.74 1.88 -13.98
CA ASP A 129 12.50 0.71 -13.13
C ASP A 129 13.77 -0.15 -12.97
N MET A 130 14.67 -0.13 -13.95
CA MET A 130 15.95 -0.85 -13.88
C MET A 130 16.96 -0.21 -12.93
N THR A 131 16.98 1.12 -12.80
CA THR A 131 17.83 1.80 -11.79
C THR A 131 17.29 1.56 -10.39
N PHE A 132 15.96 1.52 -10.23
CA PHE A 132 15.31 1.05 -9.00
C PHE A 132 15.75 -0.38 -8.63
N LYS A 133 15.69 -1.32 -9.59
CA LYS A 133 16.17 -2.71 -9.36
C LYS A 133 17.61 -2.77 -8.90
N ALA A 134 18.49 -2.03 -9.59
CA ALA A 134 19.92 -2.00 -9.26
C ALA A 134 20.14 -1.51 -7.82
N LYS A 135 19.55 -0.37 -7.45
CA LYS A 135 19.61 0.15 -6.08
C LYS A 135 19.02 -0.81 -5.05
N LEU A 136 17.88 -1.44 -5.36
CA LEU A 136 17.26 -2.44 -4.47
C LEU A 136 18.23 -3.59 -4.20
N TYR A 137 18.90 -4.09 -5.24
CA TYR A 137 19.86 -5.19 -5.12
C TYR A 137 21.12 -4.77 -4.36
N ASP A 138 21.70 -3.61 -4.67
CA ASP A 138 22.91 -3.13 -3.99
C ASP A 138 22.69 -2.95 -2.48
N ASN A 139 21.49 -2.54 -2.09
CA ASN A 139 21.14 -2.35 -0.69
C ASN A 139 20.84 -3.67 0.03
N HIS A 140 20.08 -4.59 -0.58
CA HIS A 140 19.46 -5.72 0.15
C HIS A 140 19.86 -7.12 -0.31
N LEU A 141 20.32 -7.30 -1.54
CA LEU A 141 20.61 -8.64 -2.05
C LEU A 141 21.77 -9.26 -1.27
N GLY A 142 21.53 -10.45 -0.69
CA GLY A 142 22.50 -11.15 0.17
C GLY A 142 22.62 -10.59 1.59
N LYS A 143 21.95 -9.47 1.90
CA LYS A 143 21.89 -8.88 3.26
C LYS A 143 20.53 -9.09 3.93
N SER A 144 19.46 -9.09 3.15
CA SER A 144 18.09 -9.30 3.63
C SER A 144 17.59 -10.67 3.18
N PRO A 145 17.21 -11.58 4.12
CA PRO A 145 16.82 -12.95 3.77
C PRO A 145 15.52 -13.02 2.97
N ASN A 146 14.63 -12.03 3.14
CA ASN A 146 13.35 -11.97 2.45
C ASN A 146 13.45 -11.49 0.99
N LEU A 147 14.60 -10.97 0.53
CA LEU A 147 14.79 -10.56 -0.87
C LEU A 147 15.62 -11.59 -1.63
N GLN A 148 15.04 -12.18 -2.68
CA GLN A 148 15.68 -13.19 -3.51
C GLN A 148 15.71 -12.79 -4.98
N LYS A 149 16.70 -13.34 -5.71
CA LYS A 149 16.67 -13.31 -7.18
C LYS A 149 15.53 -14.20 -7.67
N PRO A 150 14.83 -13.81 -8.74
CA PRO A 150 13.80 -14.64 -9.33
C PRO A 150 14.34 -16.01 -9.72
N ARG A 151 13.64 -17.08 -9.34
CA ARG A 151 14.02 -18.44 -9.74
C ARG A 151 13.78 -18.62 -11.25
N PRO A 152 14.69 -19.27 -11.99
CA PRO A 152 14.44 -19.64 -13.37
C PRO A 152 13.24 -20.59 -13.45
N ASP A 153 12.16 -20.13 -14.08
CA ASP A 153 10.95 -20.93 -14.26
C ASP A 153 10.50 -20.85 -15.71
N LYS A 154 10.61 -21.99 -16.40
CA LYS A 154 10.25 -22.13 -17.83
C LYS A 154 8.74 -22.00 -18.06
N LYS A 155 7.91 -22.15 -17.03
CA LYS A 155 6.45 -21.99 -17.11
C LYS A 155 6.01 -20.54 -16.85
N ARG A 156 6.90 -19.69 -16.34
CA ARG A 156 6.56 -18.31 -15.98
C ARG A 156 6.29 -17.48 -17.23
N LYS A 157 5.03 -17.06 -17.38
CA LYS A 157 4.56 -16.28 -18.53
C LYS A 157 5.08 -14.84 -18.52
N TYR A 158 5.33 -14.28 -17.33
CA TYR A 158 5.74 -12.89 -17.15
C TYR A 158 7.13 -12.78 -16.54
N GLU A 159 7.91 -11.79 -16.98
CA GLU A 159 9.21 -11.53 -16.38
C GLU A 159 9.06 -11.13 -14.92
N ALA A 160 9.91 -11.68 -14.05
CA ALA A 160 10.03 -11.25 -12.67
C ALA A 160 11.41 -10.66 -12.45
N HIS A 161 11.48 -9.63 -11.61
CA HIS A 161 12.71 -8.88 -11.37
C HIS A 161 13.24 -9.09 -9.95
N PHE A 162 12.39 -9.42 -8.98
CA PHE A 162 12.80 -9.94 -7.68
C PHE A 162 11.69 -10.84 -7.11
N GLU A 163 12.04 -11.63 -6.10
CA GLU A 163 11.10 -12.42 -5.31
C GLU A 163 11.15 -11.96 -3.86
N LEU A 164 9.98 -11.80 -3.23
CA LEU A 164 9.90 -11.62 -1.78
C LEU A 164 9.40 -12.88 -1.12
N VAL A 165 10.04 -13.22 -0.01
CA VAL A 165 9.61 -14.28 0.89
C VAL A 165 8.63 -13.68 1.90
N HIS A 166 7.34 -13.84 1.63
CA HIS A 166 6.24 -13.50 2.53
C HIS A 166 5.86 -14.70 3.41
N TYR A 167 5.09 -14.46 4.47
CA TYR A 167 4.56 -15.56 5.31
C TYR A 167 3.77 -16.62 4.53
N ALA A 168 3.07 -16.20 3.48
CA ALA A 168 2.21 -17.06 2.66
C ALA A 168 2.96 -17.76 1.52
N GLY A 169 4.21 -17.38 1.24
CA GLY A 169 5.03 -17.95 0.18
C GLY A 169 5.92 -16.94 -0.55
N MET A 170 6.64 -17.43 -1.54
CA MET A 170 7.50 -16.61 -2.39
C MET A 170 6.68 -15.98 -3.52
N VAL A 171 6.72 -14.65 -3.62
CA VAL A 171 5.98 -13.91 -4.64
C VAL A 171 6.94 -13.25 -5.63
N PRO A 172 6.90 -13.63 -6.92
CA PRO A 172 7.69 -12.98 -7.96
C PRO A 172 7.04 -11.68 -8.41
N TYR A 173 7.79 -10.57 -8.33
CA TYR A 173 7.33 -9.24 -8.71
C TYR A 173 7.93 -8.76 -10.04
N ASN A 174 7.08 -8.19 -10.88
CA ASN A 174 7.46 -7.47 -12.08
C ASN A 174 7.45 -5.96 -11.81
N ILE A 175 8.61 -5.31 -11.98
CA ILE A 175 8.81 -3.89 -11.65
C ILE A 175 8.47 -2.92 -12.80
N ILE A 176 8.10 -3.42 -13.97
CA ILE A 176 7.89 -2.57 -15.14
C ILE A 176 6.71 -1.64 -14.89
N GLY A 177 6.96 -0.34 -15.07
CA GLY A 177 6.02 0.74 -14.81
C GLY A 177 5.85 1.11 -13.34
N TRP A 178 6.67 0.59 -12.42
CA TRP A 178 6.53 0.91 -10.99
C TRP A 178 6.75 2.39 -10.70
N LEU A 179 7.75 3.01 -11.31
CA LEU A 179 7.99 4.44 -11.10
C LEU A 179 6.80 5.28 -11.56
N ASP A 180 6.21 4.96 -12.71
CA ASP A 180 5.06 5.69 -13.24
C ASP A 180 3.79 5.42 -12.42
N LYS A 181 3.56 4.17 -12.01
CA LYS A 181 2.45 3.81 -11.11
C LYS A 181 2.55 4.52 -9.76
N ASN A 182 3.77 4.69 -9.23
CA ASN A 182 3.98 5.34 -7.95
C ASN A 182 3.93 6.87 -8.04
N LYS A 183 4.33 7.46 -9.18
CA LYS A 183 4.16 8.89 -9.49
C LYS A 183 2.70 9.26 -9.77
N ASP A 184 1.93 8.33 -10.33
CA ASP A 184 0.55 8.52 -10.81
C ASP A 184 0.37 9.81 -11.66
N PRO A 185 1.16 9.98 -12.74
CA PRO A 185 1.21 11.25 -13.46
C PRO A 185 -0.08 11.52 -14.23
N LEU A 186 -0.62 12.73 -14.11
CA LEU A 186 -1.73 13.23 -14.93
C LEU A 186 -1.29 14.37 -15.84
N ASN A 187 -1.96 14.51 -16.98
CA ASN A 187 -1.79 15.66 -17.85
C ASN A 187 -2.32 16.93 -17.16
N GLU A 188 -1.41 17.82 -16.78
CA GLU A 188 -1.71 19.03 -16.00
C GLU A 188 -2.65 19.99 -16.74
N THR A 189 -2.53 20.09 -18.07
CA THR A 189 -3.42 20.95 -18.88
C THR A 189 -4.86 20.45 -18.79
N VAL A 190 -5.07 19.13 -18.88
CA VAL A 190 -6.41 18.54 -18.76
C VAL A 190 -6.94 18.68 -17.33
N VAL A 191 -6.09 18.52 -16.31
CA VAL A 191 -6.50 18.76 -14.92
C VAL A 191 -6.94 20.22 -14.71
N GLY A 192 -6.22 21.19 -15.30
CA GLY A 192 -6.62 22.60 -15.24
C GLY A 192 -7.98 22.88 -15.88
N ILE A 193 -8.36 22.12 -16.91
CA ILE A 193 -9.71 22.17 -17.50
C ILE A 193 -10.73 21.56 -16.52
N PHE A 194 -10.44 20.41 -15.91
CA PHE A 194 -11.35 19.77 -14.95
C PHE A 194 -11.62 20.64 -13.71
N GLN A 195 -10.61 21.36 -13.21
CA GLN A 195 -10.76 22.31 -12.11
C GLN A 195 -11.72 23.45 -12.43
N LYS A 196 -11.85 23.81 -13.71
CA LYS A 196 -12.75 24.88 -14.21
C LYS A 196 -14.01 24.33 -14.90
N ALA A 197 -14.28 23.03 -14.74
CA ALA A 197 -15.41 22.40 -15.40
C ALA A 197 -16.75 23.01 -14.93
N SER A 198 -17.69 23.13 -15.86
CA SER A 198 -19.07 23.55 -15.55
C SER A 198 -19.78 22.58 -14.61
N ASN A 199 -19.39 21.30 -14.64
CA ASN A 199 -19.83 20.31 -13.67
C ASN A 199 -19.14 20.56 -12.33
N LYS A 200 -19.91 21.04 -11.34
CA LYS A 200 -19.44 21.36 -9.99
C LYS A 200 -18.75 20.18 -9.29
N LEU A 201 -19.23 18.95 -9.49
CA LEU A 201 -18.62 17.77 -8.90
C LEU A 201 -17.23 17.53 -9.48
N LEU A 202 -17.10 17.58 -10.81
CA LEU A 202 -15.82 17.41 -11.49
C LEU A 202 -14.79 18.47 -11.04
N GLY A 203 -15.22 19.73 -10.94
CA GLY A 203 -14.39 20.80 -10.37
C GLY A 203 -13.96 20.50 -8.92
N ALA A 204 -14.92 20.12 -8.07
CA ALA A 204 -14.66 19.86 -6.64
C ALA A 204 -13.69 18.68 -6.40
N ILE A 205 -13.76 17.61 -7.20
CA ILE A 205 -12.88 16.45 -7.00
C ILE A 205 -11.44 16.70 -7.48
N PHE A 206 -11.20 17.73 -8.31
CA PHE A 206 -9.87 18.14 -8.79
C PHE A 206 -9.33 19.44 -8.16
N GLU A 207 -10.10 20.14 -7.32
CA GLU A 207 -9.74 21.41 -6.70
C GLU A 207 -8.39 21.36 -5.97
N ASN A 208 -8.12 20.27 -5.25
CA ASN A 208 -6.88 20.07 -4.49
C ASN A 208 -5.81 19.26 -5.22
N TYR A 209 -5.93 19.06 -6.54
CA TYR A 209 -4.85 18.39 -7.30
C TYR A 209 -3.63 19.31 -7.38
N CYS A 210 -2.48 18.80 -6.94
CA CYS A 210 -1.18 19.45 -7.09
C CYS A 210 -0.24 18.52 -7.84
N SER A 211 0.38 19.00 -8.91
CA SER A 211 1.28 18.19 -9.71
C SER A 211 2.69 18.13 -9.11
N SER A 212 3.46 17.11 -9.50
CA SER A 212 4.89 16.99 -9.18
C SER A 212 5.71 18.20 -9.62
N SER A 213 5.38 18.77 -10.78
CA SER A 213 6.06 19.94 -11.37
C SER A 213 5.80 21.19 -10.53
N SER A 214 4.54 21.38 -10.11
CA SER A 214 4.12 22.49 -9.26
C SER A 214 4.75 22.42 -7.86
N ALA A 215 4.88 21.21 -7.29
CA ALA A 215 5.52 20.99 -6.01
C ALA A 215 7.04 21.26 -6.04
N ALA A 216 7.72 20.89 -7.15
CA ALA A 216 9.14 21.13 -7.34
C ALA A 216 9.48 22.62 -7.57
N GLU A 217 8.63 23.37 -8.27
CA GLU A 217 8.79 24.83 -8.45
C GLU A 217 8.51 25.62 -7.16
N GLN A 218 7.51 25.19 -6.37
CA GLN A 218 7.26 25.77 -5.05
C GLN A 218 8.40 25.49 -4.05
N ALA A 219 9.05 24.33 -4.15
CA ALA A 219 10.22 23.99 -3.34
C ALA A 219 11.46 24.84 -3.68
N LYS A 220 11.59 25.33 -4.92
CA LYS A 220 12.69 26.22 -5.33
C LYS A 220 12.47 27.70 -5.00
N SER A 221 11.22 28.13 -4.82
CA SER A 221 10.85 29.54 -4.65
C SER A 221 10.60 29.97 -3.20
N ALA A 222 10.40 29.02 -2.26
CA ALA A 222 10.16 29.31 -0.85
C ALA A 222 11.39 29.00 0.02
N GLY A 223 12.24 30.01 0.24
CA GLY A 223 13.31 29.94 1.25
C GLY A 223 12.75 29.78 2.66
N ASP A 224 13.22 28.75 3.38
CA ASP A 224 13.24 28.43 4.82
C ASP A 224 12.09 28.83 5.77
N LYS A 225 11.00 29.44 5.29
CA LYS A 225 9.84 29.82 6.10
C LYS A 225 8.73 28.78 5.95
N LYS A 226 8.71 27.87 6.92
CA LYS A 226 7.53 27.13 7.42
C LYS A 226 6.67 26.51 6.30
N ARG A 227 7.11 25.35 5.82
CA ARG A 227 6.34 24.38 5.01
C ARG A 227 4.85 24.46 5.33
N LYS A 228 4.04 25.03 4.43
CA LYS A 228 2.60 24.74 4.38
C LYS A 228 2.52 23.24 4.11
N LYS A 229 2.18 22.44 5.14
CA LYS A 229 2.21 20.97 5.18
C LYS A 229 1.23 20.26 4.20
N GLY A 230 0.98 20.80 3.01
CA GLY A 230 0.00 20.26 2.06
C GLY A 230 0.51 20.01 0.64
N ALA A 231 1.75 20.37 0.30
CA ALA A 231 2.26 20.33 -1.08
C ALA A 231 3.60 19.58 -1.22
N SER A 232 3.83 18.57 -0.38
CA SER A 232 4.88 17.58 -0.69
C SER A 232 4.39 16.74 -1.86
N PHE A 233 5.22 16.54 -2.88
CA PHE A 233 4.99 15.46 -3.84
C PHE A 233 4.71 14.18 -3.04
N GLN A 234 3.49 13.67 -3.16
CA GLN A 234 3.04 12.51 -2.41
C GLN A 234 2.85 11.37 -3.40
N THR A 235 3.74 10.39 -3.32
CA THR A 235 3.63 9.16 -4.11
C THR A 235 2.50 8.27 -3.58
N VAL A 236 2.07 7.33 -4.41
CA VAL A 236 1.08 6.31 -4.02
C VAL A 236 1.58 5.50 -2.83
N SER A 237 2.86 5.10 -2.83
CA SER A 237 3.51 4.37 -1.72
C SER A 237 3.46 5.15 -0.40
N SER A 238 3.72 6.46 -0.44
CA SER A 238 3.76 7.32 0.73
C SER A 238 2.37 7.47 1.36
N LEU A 239 1.35 7.71 0.52
CA LEU A 239 -0.04 7.76 0.95
C LEU A 239 -0.52 6.41 1.51
N HIS A 240 -0.16 5.32 0.83
CA HIS A 240 -0.51 3.97 1.28
C HIS A 240 0.09 3.66 2.66
N ARG A 241 1.38 3.94 2.85
CA ARG A 241 2.09 3.76 4.13
C ARG A 241 1.48 4.61 5.26
N GLU A 242 1.12 5.86 4.99
CA GLU A 242 0.47 6.73 5.98
C GLU A 242 -0.89 6.15 6.41
N ASN A 243 -1.73 5.74 5.45
CA ASN A 243 -3.05 5.18 5.73
C ASN A 243 -2.94 3.85 6.48
N LEU A 244 -2.01 2.98 6.07
CA LEU A 244 -1.78 1.71 6.74
C LEU A 244 -1.29 1.89 8.17
N ASN A 245 -0.41 2.86 8.44
CA ASN A 245 0.04 3.15 9.80
C ASN A 245 -1.09 3.67 10.70
N LYS A 246 -1.98 4.52 10.16
CA LYS A 246 -3.20 4.95 10.87
C LYS A 246 -4.10 3.76 11.17
N LEU A 247 -4.31 2.87 10.20
CA LEU A 247 -5.08 1.64 10.39
C LEU A 247 -4.48 0.77 11.51
N MET A 248 -3.18 0.47 11.45
CA MET A 248 -2.52 -0.36 12.47
C MET A 248 -2.56 0.28 13.86
N THR A 249 -2.48 1.61 13.94
CA THR A 249 -2.62 2.34 15.22
C THR A 249 -4.03 2.17 15.78
N ASN A 250 -5.06 2.32 14.94
CA ASN A 250 -6.45 2.12 15.36
C ASN A 250 -6.69 0.67 15.83
N LEU A 251 -6.21 -0.32 15.08
CA LEU A 251 -6.36 -1.74 15.43
C LEU A 251 -5.72 -2.08 16.79
N ARG A 252 -4.53 -1.54 17.08
CA ARG A 252 -3.84 -1.73 18.37
C ARG A 252 -4.57 -1.08 19.55
N SER A 253 -5.43 -0.09 19.29
CA SER A 253 -6.23 0.58 20.32
C SER A 253 -7.58 -0.10 20.60
N THR A 254 -7.87 -1.19 19.88
CA THR A 254 -9.13 -1.94 19.97
C THR A 254 -8.90 -3.38 20.42
N SER A 255 -9.94 -4.04 20.92
CA SER A 255 -9.96 -5.49 21.11
C SER A 255 -10.31 -6.17 19.78
N PRO A 256 -9.40 -6.95 19.18
CA PRO A 256 -9.64 -7.55 17.88
C PRO A 256 -10.44 -8.85 17.99
N HIS A 257 -11.34 -9.05 17.03
CA HIS A 257 -12.04 -10.31 16.82
C HIS A 257 -11.76 -10.80 15.40
N PHE A 258 -11.27 -12.02 15.26
CA PHE A 258 -10.81 -12.55 13.97
C PHE A 258 -11.81 -13.53 13.36
N VAL A 259 -12.04 -13.41 12.05
CA VAL A 259 -12.77 -14.38 11.24
C VAL A 259 -11.87 -14.77 10.07
N ARG A 260 -11.49 -16.05 9.98
CA ARG A 260 -10.68 -16.56 8.87
C ARG A 260 -11.58 -17.23 7.83
N CYS A 261 -11.79 -16.55 6.71
CA CYS A 261 -12.52 -17.11 5.58
C CYS A 261 -11.63 -18.10 4.82
N ILE A 262 -12.16 -19.28 4.52
CA ILE A 262 -11.45 -20.33 3.76
C ILE A 262 -12.17 -20.49 2.42
N ILE A 263 -11.41 -20.52 1.32
CA ILE A 263 -11.94 -20.83 0.00
C ILE A 263 -12.21 -22.34 -0.06
N PRO A 264 -13.48 -22.78 -0.21
CA PRO A 264 -13.80 -24.20 -0.19
C PRO A 264 -13.37 -24.92 -1.47
N ASN A 265 -13.40 -24.24 -2.61
CA ASN A 265 -12.94 -24.73 -3.91
C ASN A 265 -12.74 -23.56 -4.88
N GLU A 266 -11.92 -23.77 -5.91
CA GLU A 266 -11.67 -22.77 -6.96
C GLU A 266 -12.83 -22.66 -7.96
N SER A 267 -13.69 -23.69 -8.08
CA SER A 267 -14.83 -23.73 -8.99
C SER A 267 -16.03 -22.90 -8.51
N LYS A 268 -15.94 -22.28 -7.33
CA LYS A 268 -16.99 -21.47 -6.70
C LYS A 268 -18.34 -22.21 -6.61
N THR A 269 -18.30 -23.53 -6.44
CA THR A 269 -19.48 -24.39 -6.41
C THR A 269 -19.82 -24.79 -4.98
N PRO A 270 -21.06 -24.56 -4.51
CA PRO A 270 -21.45 -24.98 -3.16
C PRO A 270 -21.47 -26.51 -3.06
N GLY A 271 -20.95 -27.06 -1.96
CA GLY A 271 -21.00 -28.49 -1.65
C GLY A 271 -20.11 -29.41 -2.50
N ALA A 272 -19.22 -28.86 -3.34
CA ALA A 272 -18.21 -29.64 -4.03
C ALA A 272 -17.19 -30.19 -3.01
N GLN A 273 -16.98 -31.51 -3.03
CA GLN A 273 -15.94 -32.21 -2.27
C GLN A 273 -14.62 -32.21 -3.03
#